data_AF-A0A1Z8XYP5-F1
#
_entry.id   AF-A0A1Z8XYP5-F1
#
_cell.length_a   1.000
_cell.length_b   1.000
_cell.length_c   1.000
_cell.angle_alpha   90.00
_cell.angle_beta   90.00
_cell.angle_gamma   90.00
#
_symmetry.space_group_name_H-M   'P 1'
#
loop_
_entity.id
_entity.type
_entity.pdbx_description
1 polymer ?
#
loop_
_entity_poly.entity_id
_entity_poly.type
_entity_poly.pdbx_seq_one_letter_code
_entity_poly.pdbx_strand_id
1 'polypeptide(L)'
;MGNEKRTRARKSRSRRVDKKAIEEGRRRREGSSDSKSQEAEGTISAVLAGTMFKVKLSNGHELLAHISGKMRKRFIRLVVGDRVKLEVSPYDIDKARITYRLG
;
A
#
# COMPACT_ATOMS: atom_id res chain seq x y z
N MET A 1 54.64 14.26 -43.23
CA MET A 1 54.27 13.81 -41.86
C MET A 1 52.86 14.26 -41.56
N GLY A 2 51.95 13.33 -41.25
CA GLY A 2 50.82 13.59 -40.34
C GLY A 2 49.42 13.81 -40.93
N ASN A 3 48.81 12.73 -41.43
CA ASN A 3 47.42 12.23 -41.23
C ASN A 3 46.26 13.25 -41.16
N GLU A 4 45.34 13.27 -42.12
CA GLU A 4 44.30 12.28 -42.45
C GLU A 4 42.97 12.46 -41.68
N LYS A 5 41.94 12.66 -42.51
CA LYS A 5 40.51 12.85 -42.29
C LYS A 5 39.89 11.86 -41.29
N ARG A 6 38.81 12.28 -40.60
CA ARG A 6 37.57 11.48 -40.35
C ARG A 6 36.55 12.29 -39.51
N THR A 7 35.52 12.86 -40.14
CA THR A 7 34.12 12.37 -40.22
C THR A 7 33.25 12.58 -38.97
N ARG A 8 32.23 13.43 -39.16
CA ARG A 8 30.80 13.30 -38.79
C ARG A 8 30.47 12.33 -37.64
N ALA A 9 29.95 12.88 -36.53
CA ALA A 9 28.74 12.38 -35.83
C ALA A 9 28.60 13.04 -34.45
N ARG A 10 27.68 14.00 -34.30
CA ARG A 10 26.99 14.18 -33.01
C ARG A 10 25.51 13.90 -33.21
N LYS A 11 25.30 12.59 -33.26
CA LYS A 11 24.06 11.84 -33.21
C LYS A 11 23.05 12.49 -32.24
N SER A 12 21.94 12.93 -32.81
CA SER A 12 20.61 12.93 -32.19
C SER A 12 20.40 11.63 -31.41
N ARG A 13 20.51 11.71 -30.09
CA ARG A 13 20.03 10.66 -29.18
C ARG A 13 18.94 11.27 -28.32
N SER A 14 17.75 11.25 -28.91
CA SER A 14 16.47 11.06 -28.23
C SER A 14 16.70 10.42 -26.86
N ARG A 15 16.52 11.21 -25.79
CA ARG A 15 16.33 10.67 -24.45
C ARG A 15 14.98 9.97 -24.44
N ARG A 16 14.90 8.78 -25.07
CA ARG A 16 13.87 7.80 -24.76
C ARG A 16 14.12 7.43 -23.31
N VAL A 17 13.38 8.09 -22.43
CA VAL A 17 13.30 7.70 -21.03
C VAL A 17 12.68 6.30 -21.08
N ASP A 18 13.50 5.28 -20.86
CA ASP A 18 13.07 3.89 -20.94
C ASP A 18 11.94 3.66 -19.95
N LYS A 19 10.69 3.55 -20.45
CA LYS A 19 9.49 3.29 -19.65
C LYS A 19 9.67 2.08 -18.72
N LYS A 20 10.52 1.13 -19.11
CA LYS A 20 10.87 -0.08 -18.36
C LYS A 20 11.55 0.23 -17.01
N ALA A 21 12.40 1.26 -16.95
CA ALA A 21 13.08 1.66 -15.71
C ALA A 21 12.09 2.26 -14.67
N ILE A 22 11.03 2.92 -15.14
CA ILE A 22 9.96 3.45 -14.28
C ILE A 22 9.12 2.31 -13.69
N GLU A 23 8.91 1.23 -14.45
CA GLU A 23 8.16 0.06 -14.02
C GLU A 23 8.94 -0.80 -13.02
N GLU A 24 10.23 -1.04 -13.27
CA GLU A 24 11.11 -1.81 -12.38
C GLU A 24 11.39 -1.07 -11.05
N GLY A 25 11.48 0.27 -11.07
CA GLY A 25 11.66 1.08 -9.86
C GLY A 25 10.44 1.09 -8.93
N ARG A 26 9.23 0.84 -9.44
CA ARG A 26 8.00 0.83 -8.64
C ARG A 26 7.82 -0.44 -7.79
N ARG A 27 8.44 -1.57 -8.18
CA ARG A 27 8.32 -2.84 -7.43
C ARG A 27 9.17 -2.89 -6.16
N ARG A 28 10.13 -1.97 -5.96
CA ARG A 28 11.07 -2.00 -4.81
C ARG A 28 10.62 -1.24 -3.56
N ARG A 29 9.39 -0.71 -3.50
CA ARG A 29 8.83 -0.10 -2.28
C ARG A 29 7.58 -0.82 -1.79
N GLU A 30 7.61 -2.13 -1.76
CA GLU A 30 6.88 -2.89 -0.74
C GLU A 30 7.84 -3.06 0.44
N GLY A 31 7.83 -2.08 1.33
CA GLY A 31 8.66 -2.09 2.52
C GLY A 31 8.28 -3.24 3.45
N SER A 32 9.19 -4.21 3.52
CA SER A 32 9.75 -4.80 4.75
C SER A 32 8.86 -4.85 5.99
N SER A 33 8.22 -5.99 6.23
CA SER A 33 8.55 -6.92 7.32
C SER A 33 7.53 -8.05 7.30
N ASP A 34 8.00 -9.24 6.92
CA ASP A 34 7.27 -10.51 6.88
C ASP A 34 6.98 -11.04 8.30
N SER A 35 6.32 -10.23 9.13
CA SER A 35 5.66 -10.76 10.32
C SER A 35 4.29 -11.26 9.88
N LYS A 36 4.18 -12.57 9.61
CA LYS A 36 2.94 -13.31 9.26
C LYS A 36 1.71 -12.66 9.91
N SER A 37 1.04 -11.79 9.17
CA SER A 37 -0.14 -11.08 9.66
C SER A 37 -1.35 -11.99 9.46
N GLN A 38 -2.20 -12.13 10.48
CA GLN A 38 -3.40 -12.95 10.38
C GLN A 38 -4.51 -12.14 9.75
N GLU A 39 -5.17 -12.69 8.73
CA GLU A 39 -6.32 -12.05 8.12
C GLU A 39 -7.57 -12.33 8.92
N ALA A 40 -8.39 -11.31 9.15
CA ALA A 40 -9.65 -11.40 9.85
C ALA A 40 -10.71 -10.51 9.19
N GLU A 41 -11.97 -10.79 9.49
CA GLU A 41 -13.12 -10.03 9.00
C GLU A 41 -13.92 -9.47 10.17
N GLY A 42 -14.44 -8.27 10.00
CA GLY A 42 -15.21 -7.60 11.02
C GLY A 42 -16.08 -6.47 10.49
N THR A 43 -16.91 -5.93 11.37
CA THR A 43 -17.80 -4.80 11.08
C THR A 43 -17.37 -3.59 11.89
N ILE A 44 -17.37 -2.42 11.27
CA ILE A 44 -17.04 -1.17 11.98
C ILE A 44 -18.15 -0.83 12.97
N SER A 45 -17.81 -0.76 14.25
CA SER A 45 -18.70 -0.40 15.35
C SER A 45 -18.69 1.10 15.62
N ALA A 46 -17.52 1.74 15.58
CA ALA A 46 -17.39 3.19 15.79
C ALA A 46 -16.20 3.78 15.03
N VAL A 47 -16.30 5.06 14.69
CA VAL A 47 -15.20 5.86 14.12
C VAL A 47 -14.62 6.73 15.22
N LEU A 48 -13.30 6.69 15.39
CA LEU A 48 -12.57 7.47 16.39
C LEU A 48 -11.73 8.56 15.73
N ALA A 49 -11.22 9.49 16.56
CA ALA A 49 -10.27 10.49 16.11
C ALA A 49 -8.99 9.85 15.55
N GLY A 50 -8.29 10.57 14.66
CA GLY A 50 -7.00 10.10 14.14
C GLY A 50 -7.11 8.90 13.19
N THR A 51 -8.22 8.73 12.47
CA THR A 51 -8.42 7.65 11.47
C THR A 51 -8.30 6.23 12.06
N MET A 52 -8.67 6.13 13.33
CA MET A 52 -8.82 4.89 14.08
C MET A 52 -10.29 4.46 14.03
N PHE A 53 -10.51 3.16 13.96
CA PHE A 53 -11.84 2.57 13.86
C PHE A 53 -11.95 1.45 14.90
N LYS A 54 -13.06 1.41 15.63
CA LYS A 54 -13.42 0.23 16.41
C LYS A 54 -14.06 -0.78 15.47
N VAL A 55 -13.46 -1.97 15.38
CA VAL A 55 -13.98 -3.06 14.56
C VAL A 55 -14.39 -4.19 15.48
N LYS A 56 -15.62 -4.65 15.30
CA LYS A 56 -16.16 -5.84 15.96
C LYS A 56 -15.94 -7.04 15.03
N LEU A 57 -15.13 -7.98 15.48
CA LEU A 57 -14.89 -9.25 14.81
C LEU A 57 -16.11 -10.17 14.92
N SER A 58 -16.18 -11.18 14.06
CA SER A 58 -17.23 -12.21 14.11
C SER A 58 -17.26 -13.02 15.41
N ASN A 59 -16.11 -13.15 16.08
CA ASN A 59 -15.97 -13.79 17.39
C ASN A 59 -16.49 -12.92 18.56
N GLY A 60 -16.97 -11.70 18.31
CA GLY A 60 -17.49 -10.78 19.32
C GLY A 60 -16.44 -9.88 19.98
N HIS A 61 -15.16 -10.04 19.67
CA HIS A 61 -14.10 -9.16 20.18
C HIS A 61 -14.08 -7.83 19.44
N GLU A 62 -13.80 -6.76 20.17
CA GLU A 62 -13.60 -5.43 19.61
C GLU A 62 -12.12 -5.07 19.62
N LEU A 63 -11.62 -4.56 18.50
CA LEU A 63 -10.23 -4.13 18.37
C LEU A 63 -10.14 -2.76 17.72
N LEU A 64 -8.95 -2.17 17.82
CA LEU A 64 -8.63 -0.89 17.23
C LEU A 64 -7.90 -1.10 15.91
N ALA A 65 -8.50 -0.61 14.82
CA ALA A 65 -7.94 -0.74 13.49
C ALA A 65 -7.65 0.63 12.88
N HIS A 66 -6.53 0.73 12.16
CA HIS A 66 -6.19 1.90 11.37
C HIS A 66 -6.28 1.58 9.88
N ILE A 67 -6.61 2.58 9.07
CA ILE A 67 -6.74 2.41 7.62
C ILE A 67 -5.37 2.28 6.94
N SER A 68 -5.24 1.32 6.02
CA SER A 68 -4.02 1.15 5.22
C SER A 68 -3.74 2.38 4.35
N GLY A 69 -2.45 2.65 4.10
CA GLY A 69 -2.05 3.75 3.22
C GLY A 69 -2.59 3.61 1.79
N LYS A 70 -2.76 2.37 1.30
CA LYS A 70 -3.37 2.08 -0.01
C LYS A 70 -4.81 2.61 -0.08
N MET A 71 -5.61 2.36 0.95
CA MET A 71 -6.99 2.86 1.03
C MET A 71 -7.05 4.38 1.20
N ARG A 72 -6.15 5.00 1.98
CA ARG A 72 -6.07 6.48 2.10
C ARG A 72 -5.84 7.15 0.75
N LYS A 73 -4.91 6.61 -0.06
CA LYS A 73 -4.62 7.11 -1.41
C LYS A 73 -5.81 6.98 -2.37
N ARG A 74 -6.72 6.05 -2.11
CA ARG A 74 -7.94 5.83 -2.89
C ARG A 74 -9.16 6.55 -2.31
N PHE A 75 -8.98 7.38 -1.28
CA PHE A 75 -10.05 8.14 -0.62
C PHE A 75 -11.25 7.26 -0.20
N ILE A 76 -10.98 6.02 0.22
CA ILE A 76 -12.05 5.13 0.69
C ILE A 76 -12.60 5.68 2.00
N ARG A 77 -13.89 6.00 2.00
CA ARG A 77 -14.61 6.43 3.19
C ARG A 77 -15.22 5.20 3.88
N LEU A 78 -14.87 5.04 5.15
CA LEU A 78 -15.39 3.99 6.01
C LEU A 78 -16.41 4.61 6.97
N VAL A 79 -17.54 3.93 7.13
CA VAL A 79 -18.62 4.33 8.04
C VAL A 79 -18.96 3.20 9.00
N VAL A 80 -19.70 3.53 10.06
CA VAL A 80 -20.23 2.52 11.00
C VAL A 80 -21.17 1.58 10.24
N GLY A 81 -21.04 0.27 10.49
CA GLY A 81 -21.79 -0.78 9.80
C GLY A 81 -21.09 -1.35 8.56
N ASP A 82 -19.99 -0.76 8.11
CA ASP A 82 -19.23 -1.32 6.98
C ASP A 82 -18.53 -2.64 7.37
N ARG A 83 -18.63 -3.64 6.50
CA ARG A 83 -17.81 -4.86 6.58
C ARG A 83 -16.43 -4.61 5.98
N VAL A 84 -15.41 -5.01 6.72
CA VAL A 84 -14.02 -4.76 6.36
C VAL A 84 -13.18 -6.01 6.56
N LYS A 85 -12.17 -6.16 5.71
CA LYS A 85 -11.09 -7.12 5.88
C LYS A 85 -9.91 -6.41 6.54
N LEU A 86 -9.37 -7.06 7.55
CA LEU A 86 -8.30 -6.54 8.37
C LEU A 86 -7.18 -7.56 8.53
N GLU A 87 -5.97 -7.05 8.72
CA GLU A 87 -4.78 -7.82 9.06
C GLU A 87 -4.41 -7.51 10.50
N VAL A 88 -4.36 -8.55 11.33
CA VAL A 88 -3.99 -8.48 12.74
C VAL A 88 -2.52 -8.87 12.85
N SER A 89 -1.76 -8.12 13.65
CA SER A 89 -0.38 -8.48 13.94
C SER A 89 -0.37 -9.69 14.88
N PRO A 90 0.49 -10.70 14.67
CA PRO A 90 0.56 -11.85 15.57
C PRO A 90 1.05 -11.48 16.98
N TYR A 91 1.61 -10.28 17.15
CA TYR A 91 2.10 -9.78 18.43
C TYR A 91 1.03 -9.01 19.22
N ASP A 92 0.12 -8.33 18.53
CA ASP A 92 -0.92 -7.47 19.12
C ASP A 92 -2.29 -7.81 18.51
N ILE A 93 -3.11 -8.58 19.22
CA ILE A 93 -4.46 -8.99 18.74
C ILE A 93 -5.44 -7.81 18.76
N ASP A 94 -5.23 -6.85 19.66
CA ASP A 94 -6.07 -5.65 19.81
C ASP A 94 -5.82 -4.58 18.74
N LYS A 95 -4.77 -4.74 17.93
CA LYS A 95 -4.40 -3.80 16.88
C LYS A 95 -4.48 -4.47 15.52
N ALA A 96 -5.21 -3.83 14.61
CA ALA A 96 -5.33 -4.31 13.25
C ALA A 96 -5.12 -3.21 12.21
N ARG A 97 -4.91 -3.64 10.96
CA ARG A 97 -4.80 -2.79 9.79
C ARG A 97 -5.92 -3.11 8.81
N ILE A 98 -6.73 -2.12 8.46
CA ILE A 98 -7.80 -2.29 7.47
C ILE A 98 -7.20 -2.27 6.06
N THR A 99 -7.32 -3.37 5.35
CA THR A 99 -6.78 -3.53 4.00
C THR A 99 -7.84 -3.39 2.92
N TYR A 100 -9.06 -3.84 3.20
CA TYR A 100 -10.13 -3.85 2.21
C TYR A 100 -11.51 -3.60 2.83
N ARG A 101 -12.42 -3.04 2.04
CA ARG A 101 -13.84 -2.90 2.38
C ARG A 101 -14.60 -3.95 1.57
N LEU A 102 -15.29 -4.87 2.25
CA LEU A 102 -16.03 -5.99 1.64
C LEU A 102 -17.44 -5.54 1.23
N GLY A 103 -17.52 -4.42 0.52
CA GLY A 103 -18.78 -3.76 0.14
C GLY A 103 -19.77 -4.69 -0.56
#